data_AF-A0A0G4EWL0-F1
#
_entry.id   AF-A0A0G4EWL0-F1
#
_cell.length_a   1.000
_cell.length_b   1.000
_cell.length_c   1.000
_cell.angle_alpha   90.00
_cell.angle_beta   90.00
_cell.angle_gamma   90.00
#
_symmetry.space_group_name_H-M   'P 1'
#
loop_
_entity.id
_entity.type
_entity.pdbx_description
1 polymer ?
#
loop_
_entity_poly.entity_id
_entity_poly.type
_entity_poly.pdbx_seq_one_letter_code
_entity_poly.pdbx_strand_id
1 'polypeptide(L)'
;MASGSHADEAPIASPVEPQYSPTKEAPTGSTAVSASAGVLGLTDEQQDALRGWVDGRQLRLLYRASCDGSRYEDLLRCVRDAGPLVFVIRKDDYVFGGYMGDGLKLPEDPRGFDSYSSDLWHFSLAGHFDGPTKIKLLHTWEKRVTVAGPEGNPPLKCGGNVRLCIARLFLGTLSLAGGANGSPGDDVLSCRHWVDNRDVPAGYRGSRAEHGGADNDGAAYFGGKWRFQADDVHVLSLSQ
;
A
#
# COMPACT_ATOMS: atom_id res chain seq x y z
N MET A 1 81.10 26.05 17.11
CA MET A 1 81.01 24.90 18.04
C MET A 1 79.91 23.99 17.54
N ALA A 2 80.21 22.68 17.44
CA ALA A 2 79.37 21.51 17.14
C ALA A 2 78.62 21.53 15.76
N SER A 3 79.01 20.69 14.79
CA SER A 3 78.80 19.22 14.66
C SER A 3 77.34 18.88 14.35
N GLY A 4 76.95 18.07 13.36
CA GLY A 4 77.63 17.23 12.36
C GLY A 4 76.64 17.07 11.16
N SER A 5 76.75 16.18 10.19
CA SER A 5 77.75 15.24 9.68
C SER A 5 77.02 14.37 8.64
N HIS A 6 77.62 14.20 7.45
CA HIS A 6 77.50 13.03 6.54
C HIS A 6 76.12 12.72 5.92
N ALA A 7 75.96 12.18 4.70
CA ALA A 7 76.82 11.66 3.63
C ALA A 7 75.94 11.73 2.34
N ASP A 8 76.43 12.13 1.17
CA ASP A 8 77.13 11.31 0.18
C ASP A 8 76.23 10.21 -0.45
N GLU A 9 75.73 10.44 -1.67
CA GLU A 9 75.68 9.41 -2.73
C GLU A 9 75.26 10.04 -4.08
N ALA A 10 76.02 9.70 -5.12
CA ALA A 10 75.73 9.95 -6.53
C ALA A 10 75.44 8.58 -7.21
N PRO A 11 75.42 8.44 -8.54
CA PRO A 11 74.53 8.99 -9.58
C PRO A 11 73.87 7.84 -10.41
N ILE A 12 73.39 8.18 -11.63
CA ILE A 12 73.33 7.35 -12.87
C ILE A 12 71.91 6.93 -13.35
N ALA A 13 71.75 7.08 -14.66
CA ALA A 13 70.56 6.96 -15.50
C ALA A 13 70.31 5.55 -16.07
N SER A 14 69.08 5.35 -16.62
CA SER A 14 68.68 4.60 -17.86
C SER A 14 67.31 3.89 -17.69
N PRO A 15 66.67 3.25 -18.70
CA PRO A 15 66.28 3.69 -20.06
C PRO A 15 64.82 3.28 -20.50
N VAL A 16 64.30 3.92 -21.58
CA VAL A 16 63.51 3.45 -22.76
C VAL A 16 62.32 2.43 -22.66
N GLU A 17 61.11 2.93 -23.06
CA GLU A 17 59.93 2.36 -23.82
C GLU A 17 59.19 1.06 -23.40
N PRO A 18 57.94 0.74 -23.86
CA PRO A 18 57.17 1.25 -25.01
C PRO A 18 55.66 1.56 -24.81
N GLN A 19 55.06 2.10 -25.88
CA GLN A 19 53.63 2.36 -26.05
C GLN A 19 52.75 1.09 -26.07
N TYR A 20 51.56 1.19 -25.47
CA TYR A 20 50.44 0.27 -25.68
C TYR A 20 49.12 1.04 -25.74
N SER A 21 48.45 0.99 -26.88
CA SER A 21 47.05 1.42 -27.05
C SER A 21 46.11 0.30 -26.61
N PRO A 22 44.98 0.60 -25.95
CA PRO A 22 43.83 -0.28 -25.97
C PRO A 22 42.67 0.28 -26.77
N THR A 23 42.05 -0.66 -27.46
CA THR A 23 40.90 -0.63 -28.34
C THR A 23 39.62 -0.14 -27.66
N LYS A 24 38.77 0.48 -28.50
CA LYS A 24 37.37 0.85 -28.35
C LYS A 24 36.52 -0.21 -27.62
N GLU A 25 35.90 0.18 -26.50
CA GLU A 25 34.66 -0.42 -25.99
C GLU A 25 33.68 0.69 -25.61
N ALA A 26 32.46 0.57 -26.14
CA ALA A 26 31.32 1.39 -25.76
C ALA A 26 30.64 0.77 -24.53
N PRO A 27 30.24 1.54 -23.51
CA PRO A 27 29.24 1.07 -22.57
C PRO A 27 27.86 1.41 -23.13
N THR A 28 27.29 0.48 -23.91
CA THR A 28 25.85 0.25 -23.91
C THR A 28 25.46 -0.24 -22.53
N GLY A 29 24.84 0.65 -21.76
CA GLY A 29 24.36 0.35 -20.41
C GLY A 29 23.47 1.48 -19.93
N SER A 30 22.51 1.89 -20.76
CA SER A 30 21.37 2.66 -20.25
C SER A 30 20.56 1.72 -19.39
N THR A 31 20.92 1.65 -18.11
CA THR A 31 20.08 1.05 -17.09
C THR A 31 18.82 1.91 -17.05
N ALA A 32 17.77 1.45 -17.72
CA ALA A 32 16.45 2.02 -17.57
C ALA A 32 16.07 1.86 -16.10
N VAL A 33 16.29 2.92 -15.31
CA VAL A 33 15.73 3.05 -13.98
C VAL A 33 14.23 2.89 -14.16
N SER A 34 13.66 1.82 -13.61
CA SER A 34 12.25 1.51 -13.74
C SER A 34 11.44 2.70 -13.23
N ALA A 35 10.79 3.43 -14.14
CA ALA A 35 10.01 4.62 -13.85
C ALA A 35 8.76 4.34 -12.99
N SER A 36 8.56 3.10 -12.52
CA SER A 36 7.44 2.72 -11.66
C SER A 36 7.63 3.08 -10.18
N ALA A 37 8.87 3.24 -9.70
CA ALA A 37 9.15 3.57 -8.29
C ALA A 37 8.53 4.92 -7.90
N GLY A 38 8.62 5.93 -8.79
CA GLY A 38 8.16 7.29 -8.52
C GLY A 38 6.64 7.49 -8.54
N VAL A 39 5.88 6.62 -9.23
CA VAL A 39 4.44 6.84 -9.45
C VAL A 39 3.59 6.39 -8.25
N LEU A 40 4.04 5.36 -7.53
CA LEU A 40 3.28 4.79 -6.39
C LEU A 40 3.76 5.28 -5.02
N GLY A 41 4.93 5.93 -4.95
CA GLY A 41 5.56 6.30 -3.67
C GLY A 41 5.89 5.10 -2.77
N LEU A 42 6.02 3.91 -3.37
CA LEU A 42 6.41 2.67 -2.72
C LEU A 42 7.89 2.40 -3.01
N THR A 43 8.62 1.82 -2.05
CA THR A 43 10.00 1.36 -2.29
C THR A 43 10.02 0.15 -3.24
N ASP A 44 11.18 -0.13 -3.83
CA ASP A 44 11.35 -1.29 -4.73
C ASP A 44 10.95 -2.60 -4.04
N GLU A 45 11.36 -2.81 -2.78
CA GLU A 45 10.99 -3.99 -1.98
C GLU A 45 9.47 -4.13 -1.83
N GLN A 46 8.76 -3.02 -1.59
CA GLN A 46 7.31 -3.01 -1.44
C GLN A 46 6.60 -3.30 -2.76
N GLN A 47 7.12 -2.75 -3.87
CA GLN A 47 6.59 -3.02 -5.21
C GLN A 47 6.82 -4.48 -5.61
N ASP A 48 8.01 -5.01 -5.36
CA ASP A 48 8.39 -6.38 -5.68
C ASP A 48 7.58 -7.39 -4.87
N ALA A 49 7.34 -7.11 -3.58
CA ALA A 49 6.47 -7.94 -2.75
C ALA A 49 5.04 -7.99 -3.31
N LEU A 50 4.43 -6.83 -3.61
CA LEU A 50 3.09 -6.78 -4.20
C LEU A 50 3.03 -7.55 -5.52
N ARG A 51 4.00 -7.32 -6.42
CA ARG A 51 4.11 -8.01 -7.72
C ARG A 51 4.23 -9.52 -7.53
N GLY A 52 5.08 -9.97 -6.61
CA GLY A 52 5.25 -11.39 -6.30
C GLY A 52 3.95 -12.05 -5.81
N TRP A 53 3.10 -11.30 -5.09
CA TRP A 53 1.81 -11.82 -4.59
C TRP A 53 0.70 -11.86 -5.63
N VAL A 54 0.89 -11.22 -6.79
CA VAL A 54 -0.06 -11.17 -7.92
C VAL A 54 0.53 -11.79 -9.19
N ASP A 55 1.43 -12.76 -9.04
CA ASP A 55 2.05 -13.55 -10.10
C ASP A 55 2.86 -12.72 -11.10
N GLY A 56 3.53 -11.66 -10.62
CA GLY A 56 4.40 -10.80 -11.42
C GLY A 56 3.67 -9.79 -12.31
N ARG A 57 2.33 -9.72 -12.25
CA ARG A 57 1.53 -8.78 -13.05
C ARG A 57 1.90 -7.33 -12.77
N GLN A 58 1.81 -6.47 -13.80
CA GLN A 58 2.13 -5.06 -13.65
C GLN A 58 1.06 -4.33 -12.86
N LEU A 59 1.50 -3.49 -11.92
CA LEU A 59 0.64 -2.60 -11.15
C LEU A 59 0.48 -1.28 -11.90
N ARG A 60 -0.76 -0.86 -12.14
CA ARG A 60 -1.09 0.44 -12.74
C ARG A 60 -1.91 1.27 -11.77
N LEU A 61 -1.45 2.48 -11.46
CA LEU A 61 -2.22 3.44 -10.67
C LEU A 61 -3.47 3.87 -11.44
N LEU A 62 -4.64 3.72 -10.81
CA LEU A 62 -5.92 4.20 -11.32
C LEU A 62 -6.42 5.43 -10.57
N TYR A 63 -6.23 5.44 -9.25
CA TYR A 63 -6.72 6.49 -8.37
C TYR A 63 -5.70 6.78 -7.29
N ARG A 64 -5.52 8.06 -6.98
CA ARG A 64 -4.78 8.55 -5.83
C ARG A 64 -5.54 9.71 -5.20
N ALA A 65 -5.98 9.56 -3.96
CA ALA A 65 -6.83 10.55 -3.29
C ALA A 65 -6.22 11.97 -3.28
N SER A 66 -4.90 12.09 -3.06
CA SER A 66 -4.22 13.39 -3.08
C SER A 66 -4.17 14.08 -4.45
N CYS A 67 -4.42 13.35 -5.55
CA CYS A 67 -4.36 13.86 -6.92
C CYS A 67 -5.74 13.96 -7.57
N ASP A 68 -6.58 12.95 -7.37
CA ASP A 68 -7.87 12.79 -8.05
C ASP A 68 -9.06 13.31 -7.24
N GLY A 69 -8.84 13.69 -5.99
CA GLY A 69 -9.87 14.09 -5.03
C GLY A 69 -10.19 12.96 -4.05
N SER A 70 -10.56 13.31 -2.82
CA SER A 70 -10.79 12.34 -1.75
C SER A 70 -12.24 11.88 -1.62
N ARG A 71 -13.14 12.33 -2.51
CA ARG A 71 -14.55 11.93 -2.42
C ARG A 71 -14.72 10.51 -2.97
N TYR A 72 -15.69 9.78 -2.43
CA TYR A 72 -16.02 8.43 -2.92
C TYR A 72 -16.37 8.42 -4.42
N GLU A 73 -17.04 9.45 -4.91
CA GLU A 73 -17.34 9.62 -6.34
C GLU A 73 -16.09 9.75 -7.22
N ASP A 74 -15.01 10.37 -6.70
CA ASP A 74 -13.74 10.49 -7.42
C ASP A 74 -13.09 9.13 -7.58
N LEU A 75 -13.10 8.32 -6.51
CA LEU A 75 -12.63 6.93 -6.55
C LEU A 75 -13.41 6.13 -7.59
N LEU A 76 -14.75 6.18 -7.57
CA LEU A 76 -15.57 5.45 -8.54
C LEU A 76 -15.30 5.91 -9.99
N ARG A 77 -15.19 7.22 -10.21
CA ARG A 77 -14.92 7.82 -11.53
C ARG A 77 -13.57 7.37 -12.10
N CYS A 78 -12.57 7.21 -11.25
CA CYS A 78 -11.22 6.79 -11.65
C CYS A 78 -11.09 5.28 -11.82
N VAL A 79 -11.66 4.48 -10.90
CA VAL A 79 -11.54 3.01 -10.90
C VAL A 79 -12.42 2.36 -11.97
N ARG A 80 -13.64 2.88 -12.19
CA ARG A 80 -14.60 2.37 -13.19
C ARG A 80 -14.82 0.85 -13.06
N ASP A 81 -14.76 0.14 -14.18
CA ASP A 81 -14.94 -1.30 -14.35
C ASP A 81 -13.63 -2.10 -14.23
N ALA A 82 -12.54 -1.47 -13.80
CA ALA A 82 -11.27 -2.16 -13.66
C ALA A 82 -11.29 -3.21 -12.55
N GLY A 83 -10.57 -4.31 -12.79
CA GLY A 83 -10.32 -5.37 -11.82
C GLY A 83 -9.32 -6.38 -12.41
N PRO A 84 -8.55 -7.13 -11.59
CA PRO A 84 -8.48 -7.08 -10.12
C PRO A 84 -7.92 -5.76 -9.56
N LEU A 85 -8.20 -5.47 -8.28
CA LEU A 85 -7.81 -4.21 -7.62
C LEU A 85 -6.91 -4.43 -6.40
N VAL A 86 -5.96 -3.50 -6.20
CA VAL A 86 -5.15 -3.39 -4.97
C VAL A 86 -5.38 -2.01 -4.37
N PHE A 87 -5.84 -1.99 -3.13
CA PHE A 87 -6.01 -0.77 -2.34
C PHE A 87 -4.78 -0.61 -1.44
N VAL A 88 -4.07 0.50 -1.57
CA VAL A 88 -2.92 0.85 -0.73
C VAL A 88 -3.28 2.07 0.11
N ILE A 89 -3.14 1.96 1.41
CA ILE A 89 -3.41 3.00 2.39
C ILE A 89 -2.11 3.43 3.03
N ARG A 90 -1.91 4.74 3.12
CA ARG A 90 -0.79 5.35 3.83
C ARG A 90 -1.30 6.02 5.09
N LYS A 91 -0.63 5.76 6.22
CA LYS A 91 -0.90 6.41 7.49
C LYS A 91 0.37 6.51 8.34
N ASP A 92 0.87 7.71 8.57
CA ASP A 92 2.16 7.96 9.19
C ASP A 92 3.25 7.09 8.50
N ASP A 93 3.94 6.25 9.27
CA ASP A 93 4.95 5.30 8.79
C ASP A 93 4.36 3.97 8.28
N TYR A 94 3.03 3.83 8.31
CA TYR A 94 2.34 2.60 7.92
C TYR A 94 1.92 2.62 6.45
N VAL A 95 2.23 1.52 5.76
CA VAL A 95 1.72 1.22 4.42
C VAL A 95 1.10 -0.16 4.45
N PHE A 96 -0.19 -0.25 4.11
CA PHE A 96 -0.98 -1.48 4.20
C PHE A 96 -2.19 -1.41 3.30
N GLY A 97 -2.96 -2.49 3.22
CA GLY A 97 -4.18 -2.48 2.44
C GLY A 97 -4.74 -3.85 2.12
N GLY A 98 -5.45 -3.94 1.01
CA GLY A 98 -6.15 -5.14 0.59
C GLY A 98 -6.16 -5.34 -0.91
N TYR A 99 -6.13 -6.61 -1.31
CA TYR A 99 -6.37 -7.05 -2.67
C TYR A 99 -7.80 -7.56 -2.82
N MET A 100 -8.36 -7.32 -4.00
CA MET A 100 -9.62 -7.87 -4.45
C MET A 100 -9.45 -8.48 -5.85
N GLY A 101 -9.83 -9.75 -6.00
CA GLY A 101 -9.77 -10.48 -7.27
C GLY A 101 -10.72 -9.99 -8.35
N ASP A 102 -11.75 -9.23 -7.97
CA ASP A 102 -12.74 -8.64 -8.87
C ASP A 102 -12.55 -7.11 -9.01
N GLY A 103 -13.40 -6.47 -9.82
CA GLY A 103 -13.61 -5.02 -9.81
C GLY A 103 -14.75 -4.59 -8.87
N LEU A 104 -15.03 -3.29 -8.81
CA LEU A 104 -16.16 -2.75 -8.05
C LEU A 104 -17.49 -3.00 -8.79
N LYS A 105 -18.45 -3.63 -8.12
CA LYS A 105 -19.81 -3.85 -8.65
C LYS A 105 -20.77 -2.87 -7.98
N LEU A 106 -21.17 -1.85 -8.72
CA LEU A 106 -22.12 -0.86 -8.24
C LEU A 106 -23.54 -1.43 -8.22
N PRO A 107 -24.38 -1.06 -7.23
CA PRO A 107 -25.79 -1.44 -7.22
C PRO A 107 -26.56 -0.78 -8.37
N GLU A 108 -27.66 -1.41 -8.78
CA GLU A 108 -28.59 -0.83 -9.76
C GLU A 108 -29.26 0.46 -9.25
N ASP A 109 -29.66 0.47 -7.98
CA ASP A 109 -30.13 1.69 -7.31
C ASP A 109 -28.93 2.54 -6.87
N PRO A 110 -28.76 3.77 -7.40
CA PRO A 110 -27.64 4.64 -7.03
C PRO A 110 -27.63 5.03 -5.54
N ARG A 111 -28.74 4.83 -4.81
CA ARG A 111 -28.84 5.05 -3.36
C ARG A 111 -28.66 3.77 -2.54
N GLY A 112 -28.63 2.62 -3.21
CA GLY A 112 -28.50 1.31 -2.61
C GLY A 112 -27.06 0.93 -2.31
N PHE A 113 -26.86 -0.36 -2.06
CA PHE A 113 -25.56 -1.00 -1.95
C PHE A 113 -25.66 -2.40 -2.53
N ASP A 114 -24.54 -2.93 -3.01
CA ASP A 114 -24.41 -4.33 -3.39
C ASP A 114 -23.37 -5.03 -2.52
N SER A 115 -23.49 -6.35 -2.35
CA SER A 115 -22.55 -7.16 -1.60
C SER A 115 -22.30 -8.50 -2.27
N TYR A 116 -21.02 -8.79 -2.52
CA TYR A 116 -20.59 -9.98 -3.24
C TYR A 116 -19.32 -10.57 -2.62
N SER A 117 -19.07 -11.84 -2.92
CA SER A 117 -17.83 -12.51 -2.55
C SER A 117 -16.76 -12.29 -3.61
N SER A 118 -15.50 -12.19 -3.18
CA SER A 118 -14.33 -12.09 -4.06
C SER A 118 -13.14 -12.83 -3.43
N ASP A 119 -12.06 -13.04 -4.19
CA ASP A 119 -10.79 -13.47 -3.60
C ASP A 119 -10.12 -12.28 -2.93
N LEU A 120 -10.06 -12.32 -1.60
CA LEU A 120 -9.59 -11.21 -0.75
C LEU A 120 -8.42 -11.66 0.13
N TRP A 121 -7.43 -10.79 0.23
CA TRP A 121 -6.37 -10.86 1.23
C TRP A 121 -5.92 -9.45 1.61
N HIS A 122 -5.36 -9.31 2.81
CA HIS A 122 -4.79 -8.06 3.28
C HIS A 122 -3.27 -8.12 3.25
N PHE A 123 -2.62 -6.98 3.45
CA PHE A 123 -1.17 -6.92 3.52
C PHE A 123 -0.69 -5.73 4.34
N SER A 124 0.56 -5.78 4.78
CA SER A 124 1.34 -4.61 5.18
C SER A 124 2.66 -4.59 4.44
N LEU A 125 3.02 -3.42 3.93
CA LEU A 125 4.27 -3.14 3.23
C LEU A 125 5.27 -2.40 4.12
N ALA A 126 4.81 -1.73 5.19
CA ALA A 126 5.69 -1.06 6.16
C ALA A 126 5.07 -0.95 7.56
N GLY A 127 5.95 -0.92 8.56
CA GLY A 127 5.73 -0.47 9.93
C GLY A 127 5.12 -1.47 10.91
N HIS A 128 4.50 -2.55 10.42
CA HIS A 128 3.88 -3.57 11.29
C HIS A 128 4.72 -4.81 11.53
N PHE A 129 5.61 -5.10 10.58
CA PHE A 129 6.45 -6.29 10.54
C PHE A 129 7.86 -5.88 10.09
N ASP A 130 8.81 -6.79 10.21
CA ASP A 130 10.20 -6.54 9.81
C ASP A 130 10.36 -6.44 8.27
N GLY A 131 9.32 -6.78 7.49
CA GLY A 131 9.25 -6.60 6.04
C GLY A 131 7.83 -6.80 5.47
N PRO A 132 7.64 -6.65 4.15
CA PRO A 132 6.34 -6.81 3.50
C PRO A 132 5.70 -8.18 3.81
N THR A 133 4.45 -8.15 4.29
CA THR A 133 3.75 -9.31 4.81
C THR A 133 2.36 -9.43 4.19
N LYS A 134 2.08 -10.59 3.57
CA LYS A 134 0.75 -10.98 3.06
C LYS A 134 -0.07 -11.63 4.17
N ILE A 135 -1.33 -11.26 4.28
CA ILE A 135 -2.26 -11.68 5.33
C ILE A 135 -3.43 -12.39 4.69
N LYS A 136 -3.55 -13.70 4.94
CA LYS A 136 -4.65 -14.52 4.44
C LYS A 136 -5.84 -14.37 5.38
N LEU A 137 -7.03 -14.16 4.81
CA LEU A 137 -8.28 -14.13 5.57
C LEU A 137 -8.82 -15.56 5.66
N LEU A 138 -8.89 -16.11 6.88
CA LEU A 138 -9.18 -17.53 7.07
C LEU A 138 -10.67 -17.86 6.98
N HIS A 139 -11.58 -16.91 7.26
CA HIS A 139 -13.01 -17.20 7.24
C HIS A 139 -13.71 -16.67 5.98
N THR A 140 -14.58 -17.49 5.41
CA THR A 140 -15.28 -17.21 4.14
C THR A 140 -16.33 -16.11 4.25
N TRP A 141 -17.00 -15.97 5.41
CA TRP A 141 -17.98 -14.90 5.63
C TRP A 141 -17.36 -13.49 5.67
N GLU A 142 -16.04 -13.43 5.90
CA GLU A 142 -15.24 -12.20 5.92
C GLU A 142 -14.77 -11.81 4.52
N LYS A 143 -14.87 -12.72 3.53
CA LYS A 143 -14.50 -12.45 2.13
C LYS A 143 -15.62 -11.74 1.36
N ARG A 144 -16.17 -10.69 1.97
CA ARG A 144 -17.24 -9.87 1.39
C ARG A 144 -16.72 -8.52 0.98
N VAL A 145 -17.19 -8.09 -0.19
CA VAL A 145 -17.06 -6.72 -0.67
C VAL A 145 -18.44 -6.10 -0.60
N THR A 146 -18.54 -4.90 -0.04
CA THR A 146 -19.77 -4.11 -0.06
C THR A 146 -19.48 -2.75 -0.67
N VAL A 147 -20.26 -2.39 -1.68
CA VAL A 147 -20.08 -1.15 -2.45
C VAL A 147 -21.37 -0.35 -2.38
N ALA A 148 -21.30 0.87 -1.85
CA ALA A 148 -22.41 1.81 -1.88
C ALA A 148 -22.56 2.41 -3.28
N GLY A 149 -23.79 2.71 -3.69
CA GLY A 149 -24.02 3.54 -4.86
C GLY A 149 -23.48 4.97 -4.66
N PRO A 150 -23.29 5.74 -5.74
CA PRO A 150 -22.74 7.10 -5.66
C PRO A 150 -23.59 8.04 -4.78
N GLU A 151 -24.92 7.91 -4.85
CA GLU A 151 -25.87 8.67 -4.01
C GLU A 151 -26.18 7.96 -2.68
N GLY A 152 -25.56 6.82 -2.43
CA GLY A 152 -25.88 5.95 -1.30
C GLY A 152 -25.48 6.53 0.04
N ASN A 153 -26.46 6.86 0.87
CA ASN A 153 -26.29 7.07 2.31
C ASN A 153 -26.82 5.91 3.21
N PRO A 154 -26.84 4.63 2.79
CA PRO A 154 -27.41 3.59 3.61
C PRO A 154 -26.47 3.23 4.78
N PRO A 155 -27.02 2.92 5.97
CA PRO A 155 -26.24 2.25 7.00
C PRO A 155 -25.84 0.87 6.48
N LEU A 156 -24.59 0.72 6.05
CA LEU A 156 -24.10 -0.61 5.72
C LEU A 156 -24.13 -1.44 7.01
N LYS A 157 -24.90 -2.54 6.98
CA LYS A 157 -25.06 -3.46 8.09
C LYS A 157 -23.73 -4.12 8.51
N CYS A 158 -22.66 -3.94 7.74
CA CYS A 158 -21.31 -4.47 7.96
C CYS A 158 -20.47 -3.66 8.96
N GLY A 159 -21.09 -2.99 9.95
CA GLY A 159 -20.37 -2.28 11.02
C GLY A 159 -20.47 -0.75 10.99
N GLY A 160 -21.38 -0.16 10.21
CA GLY A 160 -21.72 1.27 10.28
C GLY A 160 -21.85 1.96 8.92
N ASN A 161 -22.01 3.29 8.95
CA ASN A 161 -22.10 4.15 7.77
C ASN A 161 -20.72 4.23 7.06
N VAL A 162 -20.54 3.40 6.04
CA VAL A 162 -19.30 3.29 5.23
C VAL A 162 -19.68 3.29 3.74
N ARG A 163 -18.77 3.73 2.86
CA ARG A 163 -19.01 3.77 1.40
C ARG A 163 -18.51 2.52 0.68
N LEU A 164 -17.37 2.00 1.12
CA LEU A 164 -16.75 0.80 0.56
C LEU A 164 -16.18 -0.07 1.68
N CYS A 165 -16.43 -1.36 1.58
CA CYS A 165 -15.91 -2.39 2.46
C CYS A 165 -15.25 -3.49 1.63
N ILE A 166 -14.00 -3.82 1.96
CA ILE A 166 -13.22 -4.91 1.38
C ILE A 166 -12.77 -5.80 2.54
N ALA A 167 -13.58 -6.81 2.85
CA ALA A 167 -13.50 -7.59 4.07
C ALA A 167 -13.60 -6.72 5.34
N ARG A 168 -12.46 -6.45 5.97
CA ARG A 168 -12.37 -5.59 7.17
C ARG A 168 -11.74 -4.23 6.90
N LEU A 169 -11.49 -3.91 5.63
CA LEU A 169 -10.97 -2.62 5.21
C LEU A 169 -12.12 -1.73 4.73
N PHE A 170 -12.36 -0.63 5.42
CA PHE A 170 -13.46 0.28 5.16
C PHE A 170 -12.95 1.66 4.78
N LEU A 171 -13.55 2.24 3.74
CA LEU A 171 -13.29 3.58 3.24
C LEU A 171 -14.58 4.41 3.25
N GLY A 172 -14.46 5.72 3.43
CA GLY A 172 -15.61 6.62 3.49
C GLY A 172 -16.46 6.39 4.74
N THR A 173 -15.81 6.22 5.89
CA THR A 173 -16.50 6.00 7.16
C THR A 173 -16.95 7.34 7.76
N LEU A 174 -18.01 7.32 8.59
CA LEU A 174 -18.47 8.51 9.33
C LEU A 174 -17.29 9.31 9.91
N SER A 175 -17.23 10.61 9.57
CA SER A 175 -16.19 11.53 10.06
C SER A 175 -16.08 11.46 11.59
N LEU A 176 -14.85 11.50 12.11
CA LEU A 176 -14.56 11.51 13.55
C LEU A 176 -15.24 12.68 14.29
N ALA A 177 -15.69 13.71 13.57
CA ALA A 177 -16.42 14.86 14.11
C ALA A 177 -17.97 14.69 14.14
N GLY A 178 -18.51 13.64 13.52
CA GLY A 178 -19.96 13.41 13.42
C GLY A 178 -20.46 12.38 14.43
N GLY A 179 -21.50 12.73 15.20
CA GLY A 179 -22.19 11.79 16.09
C GLY A 179 -22.80 10.60 15.33
N ALA A 180 -23.21 9.56 16.07
CA ALA A 180 -23.68 8.26 15.57
C ALA A 180 -24.82 8.27 14.52
N ASN A 181 -25.41 9.44 14.23
CA ASN A 181 -26.49 9.66 13.27
C ASN A 181 -26.04 10.41 12.00
N GLY A 182 -24.73 10.66 11.80
CA GLY A 182 -24.24 11.36 10.61
C GLY A 182 -24.21 10.46 9.37
N SER A 183 -24.38 11.07 8.20
CA SER A 183 -24.15 10.41 6.90
C SER A 183 -22.74 9.79 6.85
N PRO A 184 -22.54 8.68 6.11
CA PRO A 184 -21.20 8.21 5.74
C PRO A 184 -20.30 9.39 5.36
N GLY A 185 -19.05 9.34 5.81
CA GLY A 185 -18.07 10.33 5.36
C GLY A 185 -17.84 10.10 3.87
N ASP A 186 -18.13 11.09 3.03
CA ASP A 186 -17.81 11.03 1.60
C ASP A 186 -16.31 10.95 1.35
N ASP A 187 -15.50 11.28 2.36
CA ASP A 187 -14.05 11.27 2.33
C ASP A 187 -13.48 9.84 2.46
N VAL A 188 -12.92 9.29 1.39
CA VAL A 188 -12.33 7.95 1.37
C VAL A 188 -11.11 7.82 2.28
N LEU A 189 -10.50 8.94 2.68
CA LEU A 189 -9.42 8.97 3.65
C LEU A 189 -9.91 8.68 5.09
N SER A 190 -11.22 8.78 5.35
CA SER A 190 -11.81 8.33 6.60
C SER A 190 -11.96 6.81 6.59
N CYS A 191 -11.06 6.13 7.30
CA CYS A 191 -10.88 4.69 7.21
C CYS A 191 -11.20 3.96 8.52
N ARG A 192 -11.55 2.69 8.39
CA ARG A 192 -11.52 1.71 9.48
C ARG A 192 -10.87 0.44 8.98
N HIS A 193 -9.98 -0.14 9.78
CA HIS A 193 -9.33 -1.39 9.42
C HIS A 193 -8.94 -2.18 10.65
N TRP A 194 -9.19 -3.48 10.60
CA TRP A 194 -8.66 -4.42 11.57
C TRP A 194 -8.44 -5.79 10.94
N VAL A 195 -7.57 -6.58 11.56
CA VAL A 195 -7.37 -7.99 11.24
C VAL A 195 -7.65 -8.80 12.50
N ASP A 196 -8.46 -9.85 12.36
CA ASP A 196 -8.79 -10.76 13.46
C ASP A 196 -7.51 -11.39 14.03
N ASN A 197 -7.43 -11.57 15.35
CA ASN A 197 -6.22 -12.06 15.99
C ASN A 197 -5.75 -13.42 15.44
N ARG A 198 -6.66 -14.24 14.90
CA ARG A 198 -6.40 -15.54 14.28
C ARG A 198 -5.76 -15.42 12.90
N ASP A 199 -5.98 -14.30 12.21
CA ASP A 199 -5.46 -14.04 10.86
C ASP A 199 -4.14 -13.28 10.88
N VAL A 200 -3.78 -12.66 12.01
CA VAL A 200 -2.55 -11.85 12.14
C VAL A 200 -1.31 -12.75 12.13
N PRO A 201 -0.40 -12.60 11.15
CA PRO A 201 0.85 -13.34 11.13
C PRO A 201 1.72 -13.06 12.37
N ALA A 202 2.59 -14.01 12.70
CA ALA A 202 3.59 -13.82 13.76
C ALA A 202 4.50 -12.62 13.45
N GLY A 203 4.97 -11.94 14.49
CA GLY A 203 5.85 -10.78 14.35
C GLY A 203 5.14 -9.44 14.17
N TYR A 204 3.81 -9.39 14.27
CA TYR A 204 3.08 -8.11 14.27
C TYR A 204 3.44 -7.26 15.51
N ARG A 205 3.94 -6.04 15.29
CA ARG A 205 4.39 -5.09 16.32
C ARG A 205 3.48 -3.86 16.47
N GLY A 206 2.39 -3.79 15.70
CA GLY A 206 1.46 -2.67 15.73
C GLY A 206 0.47 -2.69 16.88
N SER A 207 -0.45 -1.72 16.88
CA SER A 207 -1.47 -1.57 17.92
C SER A 207 -2.52 -2.68 17.85
N ARG A 208 -3.04 -3.07 19.01
CA ARG A 208 -4.12 -4.06 19.13
C ARG A 208 -5.28 -3.49 19.93
N ALA A 209 -6.47 -4.04 19.69
CA ALA A 209 -7.62 -3.79 20.54
C ALA A 209 -7.30 -4.20 21.99
N GLU A 210 -7.40 -3.26 22.92
CA GLU A 210 -7.55 -3.60 24.34
C GLU A 210 -8.91 -4.28 24.52
N HIS A 211 -8.97 -5.38 25.27
CA HIS A 211 -10.15 -6.22 25.53
C HIS A 211 -11.49 -5.56 25.19
N GLY A 212 -11.98 -5.80 23.98
CA GLY A 212 -13.05 -5.04 23.36
C GLY A 212 -14.12 -5.94 22.77
N GLY A 213 -15.04 -6.41 23.60
CA GLY A 213 -16.20 -7.24 23.20
C GLY A 213 -15.84 -8.57 22.52
N ALA A 214 -16.83 -9.43 22.33
CA ALA A 214 -16.62 -10.79 21.81
C ALA A 214 -16.04 -10.86 20.37
N ASP A 215 -16.14 -9.76 19.60
CA ASP A 215 -15.88 -9.80 18.16
C ASP A 215 -14.56 -9.13 17.71
N ASN A 216 -13.82 -8.47 18.62
CA ASN A 216 -12.59 -7.75 18.28
C ASN A 216 -11.45 -7.92 19.29
N ASP A 217 -11.54 -8.86 20.23
CA ASP A 217 -10.51 -9.02 21.26
C ASP A 217 -9.13 -9.35 20.66
N GLY A 218 -8.14 -8.51 20.95
CA GLY A 218 -6.79 -8.64 20.42
C GLY A 218 -6.63 -8.40 18.91
N ALA A 219 -7.67 -7.88 18.23
CA ALA A 219 -7.60 -7.55 16.80
C ALA A 219 -6.48 -6.53 16.53
N ALA A 220 -5.77 -6.71 15.42
CA ALA A 220 -4.67 -5.83 15.03
C ALA A 220 -5.18 -4.62 14.23
N TYR A 221 -4.69 -3.42 14.55
CA TYR A 221 -5.07 -2.16 13.91
C TYR A 221 -3.92 -1.60 13.08
N PHE A 222 -4.02 -1.74 11.75
CA PHE A 222 -2.95 -1.33 10.86
C PHE A 222 -2.91 0.18 10.59
N GLY A 223 -4.00 0.90 10.88
CA GLY A 223 -4.00 2.36 10.95
C GLY A 223 -3.62 2.90 12.35
N GLY A 224 -3.06 2.06 13.22
CA GLY A 224 -2.75 2.36 14.62
C GLY A 224 -3.97 2.38 15.56
N LYS A 225 -5.18 2.51 15.03
CA LYS A 225 -6.44 2.53 15.79
C LYS A 225 -7.59 2.02 14.92
N TRP A 226 -8.70 1.68 15.56
CA TRP A 226 -9.92 1.19 14.90
C TRP A 226 -10.42 2.11 13.77
N ARG A 227 -10.51 3.42 14.02
CA ARG A 227 -10.89 4.44 13.04
C ARG A 227 -9.77 5.46 12.90
N PHE A 228 -9.37 5.78 11.67
CA PHE A 228 -8.27 6.70 11.41
C PHE A 228 -8.49 7.50 10.14
N GLN A 229 -7.88 8.68 10.09
CA GLN A 229 -7.74 9.44 8.86
C GLN A 229 -6.45 8.95 8.18
N ALA A 230 -6.52 8.43 6.97
CA ALA A 230 -5.37 8.10 6.15
C ALA A 230 -4.75 9.37 5.56
N ASP A 231 -3.45 9.33 5.28
CA ASP A 231 -2.73 10.43 4.60
C ASP A 231 -2.95 10.38 3.09
N ASP A 232 -3.09 9.18 2.53
CA ASP A 232 -3.40 8.96 1.13
C ASP A 232 -3.99 7.56 0.91
N VAL A 233 -4.77 7.41 -0.17
CA VAL A 233 -5.34 6.13 -0.61
C VAL A 233 -5.08 5.99 -2.10
N HIS A 234 -4.45 4.89 -2.48
CA HIS A 234 -4.20 4.53 -3.88
C HIS A 234 -5.02 3.30 -4.25
N VAL A 235 -5.55 3.29 -5.47
CA VAL A 235 -6.14 2.09 -6.08
C VAL A 235 -5.36 1.76 -7.34
N LEU A 236 -4.88 0.52 -7.39
CA LEU A 236 -4.11 -0.03 -8.50
C LEU A 236 -4.93 -1.11 -9.19
N SER A 237 -4.79 -1.23 -10.51
CA SER A 237 -5.19 -2.43 -11.23
C SER A 237 -4.00 -3.27 -11.62
N LEU A 238 -4.28 -4.53 -11.94
CA LEU A 238 -3.33 -5.44 -12.55
C LEU A 238 -3.49 -5.39 -14.07
N SER A 239 -2.40 -5.18 -14.80
CA SER A 239 -2.44 -5.38 -16.26
C SER A 239 -2.67 -6.87 -16.57
N GLN A 240 -3.41 -7.13 -17.65
CA GLN A 240 -3.40 -8.44 -18.28
C GLN A 240 -2.05 -8.73 -18.95
#